data_AF-A0A0N5CXX4-F1
#
_entry.id   AF-A0A0N5CXX4-F1
#
_cell.length_a   1.000
_cell.length_b   1.000
_cell.length_c   1.000
_cell.angle_alpha   90.00
_cell.angle_beta   90.00
_cell.angle_gamma   90.00
#
_symmetry.space_group_name_H-M   'P 1'
#
loop_
_entity.id
_entity.type
_entity.pdbx_description
1 polymer ?
#
loop_
_entity_poly.entity_id
_entity_poly.type
_entity_poly.pdbx_seq_one_letter_code
_entity_poly.pdbx_strand_id
1 'polypeptide(L)'
;MQLFDPFIEITTYPQRSKEVHKTLKNVEKIAAFLPDPLARFIGDSNLVKIDEDTICEDDLCNNRGTCIGTKDSNFCICKLGYTGLRCENTPCDSSRDCNGKGLCIGTSRAHSCVCQLGFTGEHCENSNTE
;
A
#
# COMPACT_ATOMS: atom_id res chain seq x y z
N MET A 1 10.59 -42.98 5.58
CA MET A 1 9.24 -43.53 5.32
C MET A 1 8.29 -42.34 5.32
N GLN A 2 7.84 -41.96 4.12
CA GLN A 2 6.52 -41.40 3.75
C GLN A 2 5.62 -40.74 4.82
N LEU A 3 4.83 -39.67 4.60
CA LEU A 3 4.47 -38.80 3.46
C LEU A 3 3.53 -37.67 4.02
N PHE A 4 3.61 -36.46 3.44
CA PHE A 4 2.55 -35.47 3.06
C PHE A 4 1.56 -34.81 4.07
N ASP A 5 1.74 -33.48 4.20
CA ASP A 5 0.81 -32.32 3.99
C ASP A 5 -0.67 -32.37 4.39
N PRO A 6 -1.24 -31.28 4.98
CA PRO A 6 -1.63 -30.11 4.15
C PRO A 6 -1.62 -28.71 4.85
N PHE A 7 -1.72 -27.66 4.01
CA PHE A 7 -2.02 -26.24 4.29
C PHE A 7 -0.86 -25.25 4.51
N ILE A 8 -0.27 -24.88 3.36
CA ILE A 8 -0.16 -23.51 2.84
C ILE A 8 -1.02 -22.49 3.62
N GLU A 9 -0.40 -21.45 4.19
CA GLU A 9 -0.61 -20.06 3.76
C GLU A 9 0.43 -19.11 4.36
N ILE A 10 1.36 -18.69 3.50
CA ILE A 10 2.06 -17.42 3.62
C ILE A 10 1.08 -16.38 3.11
N THR A 11 0.38 -15.63 3.98
CA THR A 11 -0.33 -14.44 3.51
C THR A 11 -0.13 -13.27 4.47
N THR A 12 0.71 -12.36 3.97
CA THR A 12 0.74 -10.91 4.26
C THR A 12 1.51 -10.42 5.50
N TYR A 13 2.62 -9.74 5.20
CA TYR A 13 3.36 -8.79 6.06
C TYR A 13 4.46 -9.23 7.05
N PRO A 14 5.30 -10.28 6.81
CA PRO A 14 6.42 -10.56 7.73
C PRO A 14 7.74 -9.86 7.36
N GLN A 15 7.84 -9.19 6.22
CA GLN A 15 9.13 -8.67 5.73
C GLN A 15 9.48 -7.29 6.31
N ARG A 16 8.49 -6.39 6.43
CA ARG A 16 8.74 -5.03 6.96
C ARG A 16 9.03 -5.03 8.47
N SER A 17 8.41 -5.93 9.23
CA SER A 17 8.63 -6.04 10.68
C SER A 17 10.01 -6.60 11.00
N LYS A 18 10.51 -7.58 10.23
CA LYS A 18 11.84 -8.18 10.44
C LYS A 18 12.97 -7.21 10.12
N GLU A 19 12.85 -6.41 9.05
CA GLU A 19 13.83 -5.38 8.70
C GLU A 19 13.91 -4.30 9.78
N VAL A 20 12.76 -3.82 10.27
CA VAL A 20 12.66 -2.81 11.33
C VAL A 20 13.21 -3.35 12.66
N HIS A 21 12.88 -4.59 13.05
CA HIS A 21 13.43 -5.24 14.25
C HIS A 21 14.95 -5.47 14.14
N LYS A 22 15.46 -5.80 12.95
CA LYS A 22 16.89 -5.96 12.68
C LYS A 22 17.64 -4.63 12.74
N THR A 23 16.99 -3.55 12.32
CA THR A 23 17.53 -2.19 12.35
C THR A 23 17.58 -1.65 13.79
N LEU A 24 16.52 -1.85 14.59
CA LEU A 24 16.46 -1.46 16.01
C LEU A 24 17.52 -2.17 16.86
N LYS A 25 17.72 -3.48 16.67
CA LYS A 25 18.77 -4.24 17.38
C LYS A 25 20.19 -3.77 17.06
N ASN A 26 20.40 -3.13 15.90
CA ASN A 26 21.71 -2.56 15.56
C ASN A 26 21.89 -1.17 16.19
N VAL A 27 20.82 -0.41 16.40
CA VAL A 27 20.85 0.91 17.06
C VAL A 27 21.15 0.77 18.56
N GLU A 28 20.54 -0.21 19.24
CA GLU A 28 20.83 -0.51 20.66
C GLU A 28 22.30 -0.88 20.90
N LYS A 29 22.95 -1.54 19.93
CA LYS A 29 24.38 -1.88 20.01
C LYS A 29 25.29 -0.66 19.84
N ILE A 30 24.87 0.37 19.12
CA ILE A 30 25.64 1.60 18.90
C ILE A 30 25.55 2.51 20.14
N ALA A 31 24.43 2.48 20.88
CA ALA A 31 24.23 3.23 22.13
C ALA A 31 25.25 2.88 23.22
N ALA A 32 25.77 1.64 23.23
CA ALA A 32 26.73 1.14 24.21
C ALA A 32 28.15 1.75 24.09
N PHE A 33 28.42 2.49 23.01
CA PHE A 33 29.73 3.11 22.75
C PHE A 33 29.74 4.63 22.92
N LEU A 34 28.64 5.23 23.38
CA LEU A 34 28.53 6.67 23.62
C LEU A 34 28.71 6.99 25.11
N PRO A 35 29.32 8.13 25.47
CA PRO A 35 29.43 8.56 26.87
C PRO A 35 28.04 8.80 27.47
N ASP A 36 27.86 8.52 28.76
CA ASP A 36 26.57 8.44 29.48
C ASP A 36 25.53 9.55 29.20
N PRO A 37 25.86 10.84 28.99
CA PRO A 37 24.84 11.82 28.62
C PRO A 37 24.23 11.61 27.22
N LEU A 38 24.96 10.99 26.28
CA LEU A 38 24.48 10.67 24.93
C LEU A 38 23.76 9.31 24.85
N ALA A 39 24.18 8.34 25.67
CA ALA A 39 23.51 7.03 25.78
C ALA A 39 22.06 7.18 26.28
N ARG A 40 21.78 8.19 27.11
CA ARG A 40 20.43 8.49 27.62
C ARG A 40 19.46 8.99 26.54
N PHE A 41 19.98 9.59 25.46
CA PHE A 41 19.19 10.01 24.31
C PHE A 41 18.81 8.84 23.38
N ILE A 42 19.56 7.74 23.42
CA ILE A 42 19.33 6.53 22.61
C ILE A 42 18.67 5.40 23.43
N GLY A 43 18.91 5.36 24.74
CA GLY A 43 18.40 4.38 25.69
C GLY A 43 16.99 4.66 26.21
N ASP A 44 16.44 5.85 25.94
CA ASP A 44 15.00 6.05 26.01
C ASP A 44 14.36 5.52 24.72
N SER A 45 14.18 4.21 24.66
CA SER A 45 13.19 3.56 23.77
C SER A 45 11.73 4.02 24.07
N ASN A 46 11.55 5.11 24.81
CA ASN A 46 10.32 5.87 25.03
C ASN A 46 10.33 7.22 24.25
N LEU A 47 11.07 7.31 23.16
CA LEU A 47 10.84 8.33 22.14
C LEU A 47 9.50 8.03 21.46
N VAL A 48 8.46 8.64 22.02
CA VAL A 48 7.04 8.49 21.69
C VAL A 48 6.49 7.12 22.10
N LYS A 49 5.77 7.09 23.24
CA LYS A 49 4.74 6.07 23.48
C LYS A 49 3.66 6.28 22.43
N ILE A 50 3.86 5.77 21.22
CA ILE A 50 2.76 5.58 20.30
C ILE A 50 2.12 4.30 20.82
N ASP A 51 1.08 4.44 21.64
CA ASP A 51 0.25 3.30 22.02
C ASP A 51 -0.09 2.53 20.74
N GLU A 52 0.01 1.21 20.77
CA GLU A 52 -0.30 0.35 19.60
C GLU A 52 -1.74 0.64 19.11
N ASP A 53 -2.62 0.99 20.05
CA ASP A 53 -3.99 1.47 19.82
C ASP A 53 -4.09 2.86 19.16
N THR A 54 -3.00 3.61 19.04
CA THR A 54 -2.93 4.95 18.43
C THR A 54 -2.27 4.93 17.05
N ILE A 55 -1.58 3.84 16.68
CA ILE A 55 -1.00 3.66 15.34
C ILE A 55 -2.14 3.47 14.33
N CYS A 56 -1.96 4.02 13.13
CA CYS A 56 -2.94 3.83 12.08
C CYS A 56 -2.75 2.48 11.38
N GLU A 57 -3.86 1.83 11.05
CA GLU A 57 -3.89 0.52 10.40
C GLU A 57 -4.30 0.65 8.92
N ASP A 58 -3.94 -0.34 8.10
CA ASP A 58 -4.18 -0.32 6.64
C ASP A 58 -5.69 -0.35 6.28
N ASP A 59 -6.55 -0.74 7.22
CA ASP A 59 -8.01 -0.72 7.09
C ASP A 59 -8.56 0.72 6.95
N LEU A 60 -7.91 1.70 7.60
CA LEU A 60 -8.19 3.12 7.43
C LEU A 60 -7.95 3.55 5.97
N CYS A 61 -7.04 2.87 5.25
CA CYS A 61 -6.80 3.04 3.82
C CYS A 61 -7.55 2.01 2.94
N ASN A 62 -8.70 1.50 3.42
CA ASN A 62 -9.52 0.49 2.77
C ASN A 62 -8.76 -0.80 2.38
N ASN A 63 -7.65 -1.11 3.05
CA ASN A 63 -6.71 -2.19 2.70
C ASN A 63 -6.15 -2.08 1.26
N ARG A 64 -6.29 -0.92 0.64
CA ARG A 64 -5.87 -0.59 -0.74
C ARG A 64 -4.67 0.34 -0.75
N GLY A 65 -4.06 0.58 0.41
CA GLY A 65 -2.87 1.38 0.58
C GLY A 65 -2.09 0.96 1.82
N THR A 66 -1.03 1.69 2.11
CA THR A 66 -0.28 1.61 3.37
C THR A 66 -0.61 2.85 4.19
N CYS A 67 -1.01 2.66 5.45
CA CYS A 67 -1.26 3.76 6.36
C CYS A 67 0.04 4.28 7.00
N ILE A 68 0.18 5.60 7.11
CA ILE A 68 1.30 6.27 7.78
C ILE A 68 0.77 7.29 8.78
N GLY A 69 1.18 7.18 10.04
CA GLY A 69 0.83 8.12 11.11
C GLY A 69 0.06 7.46 12.25
N THR A 70 -0.87 8.23 12.85
CA THR A 70 -1.72 7.80 13.97
C THR A 70 -3.19 7.75 13.55
N LYS A 71 -4.07 7.13 14.36
CA LYS A 71 -5.52 7.06 14.07
C LYS A 71 -6.13 8.46 13.82
N ASP A 72 -5.71 9.46 14.59
CA ASP A 72 -6.21 10.83 14.47
C ASP A 72 -5.53 11.66 13.37
N SER A 73 -4.29 11.32 13.01
CA SER A 73 -3.49 12.04 12.01
C SER A 73 -2.75 11.04 11.12
N ASN A 74 -3.47 10.55 10.10
CA ASN A 74 -2.98 9.58 9.14
C ASN A 74 -2.90 10.14 7.71
N PHE A 75 -2.07 9.50 6.90
CA PHE A 75 -2.01 9.66 5.46
C PHE A 75 -1.87 8.29 4.79
N CYS A 76 -2.60 8.08 3.69
CA CYS A 76 -2.59 6.83 2.94
C CYS A 76 -1.71 6.90 1.70
N ILE A 77 -0.77 5.97 1.58
CA ILE A 77 -0.07 5.71 0.31
C ILE A 77 -0.83 4.61 -0.44
N CYS A 78 -1.56 5.00 -1.48
CA CYS A 78 -2.38 4.07 -2.25
C CYS A 78 -1.56 3.13 -3.14
N LYS A 79 -2.03 1.88 -3.26
CA LYS A 79 -1.54 0.93 -4.26
C LYS A 79 -1.79 1.49 -5.66
N LEU A 80 -1.03 1.00 -6.64
CA LEU A 80 -1.10 1.48 -8.02
C LEU A 80 -2.54 1.51 -8.54
N GLY A 81 -2.95 2.65 -9.10
CA GLY A 81 -4.29 2.86 -9.67
C GLY A 81 -5.37 3.27 -8.66
N TYR A 82 -5.15 3.09 -7.36
CA TYR A 82 -6.05 3.58 -6.32
C TYR A 82 -5.77 5.04 -5.98
N THR A 83 -6.81 5.80 -5.72
CA THR A 83 -6.70 7.23 -5.37
C THR A 83 -7.73 7.61 -4.30
N GLY A 84 -7.66 8.85 -3.81
CA GLY A 84 -8.49 9.35 -2.72
C GLY A 84 -7.77 9.36 -1.38
N LEU A 85 -8.36 10.01 -0.37
CA LEU A 85 -7.73 10.21 0.94
C LEU A 85 -7.54 8.89 1.70
N ARG A 86 -8.45 7.93 1.47
CA ARG A 86 -8.46 6.60 2.08
C ARG A 86 -8.29 5.51 1.03
N CYS A 87 -7.78 5.83 -0.16
CA CYS A 87 -7.68 4.89 -1.30
C CYS A 87 -9.02 4.27 -1.70
N GLU A 88 -10.11 5.03 -1.55
CA GLU A 88 -11.49 4.62 -1.81
C GLU A 88 -11.85 4.59 -3.29
N ASN A 89 -11.14 5.35 -4.14
CA ASN A 89 -11.41 5.39 -5.57
C ASN A 89 -10.61 4.30 -6.25
N THR A 90 -11.33 3.41 -6.94
CA THR A 90 -10.72 2.28 -7.64
C THR A 90 -10.20 2.73 -9.01
N PRO A 91 -9.12 2.11 -9.53
CA PRO A 91 -8.74 2.31 -10.91
C PRO A 91 -9.88 1.89 -11.83
N CYS A 92 -9.90 2.48 -13.02
CA CYS A 92 -10.76 1.98 -14.08
C CYS A 92 -10.18 0.73 -14.73
N ASP A 93 -11.03 -0.04 -15.40
CA ASP A 93 -10.69 -1.31 -16.05
C ASP A 93 -10.89 -1.16 -17.56
N SER A 94 -9.80 -1.23 -18.33
CA SER A 94 -9.87 -1.14 -19.81
C SER A 94 -10.80 -2.18 -20.44
N SER A 95 -10.92 -3.37 -19.85
CA SER A 95 -11.76 -4.46 -20.37
C SER A 95 -13.24 -4.13 -20.20
N ARG A 96 -13.61 -3.54 -19.07
CA ARG A 96 -15.00 -3.25 -18.72
C ARG A 96 -15.43 -1.85 -19.15
N ASP A 97 -14.60 -0.85 -18.88
CA ASP A 97 -14.91 0.57 -19.03
C ASP A 97 -14.57 1.10 -20.44
N CYS A 98 -13.66 0.45 -21.17
CA CYS A 98 -13.31 0.79 -22.57
C CYS A 98 -13.55 -0.39 -23.54
N ASN A 99 -14.47 -1.30 -23.20
CA ASN A 99 -14.83 -2.50 -23.97
C ASN A 99 -13.65 -3.43 -24.36
N GLY A 100 -12.49 -3.29 -23.69
CA GLY A 100 -11.25 -3.98 -24.07
C GLY A 100 -10.61 -3.46 -25.37
N LYS A 101 -11.12 -2.35 -25.92
CA LYS A 101 -10.71 -1.78 -27.21
C LYS A 101 -9.99 -0.44 -27.07
N GLY A 102 -9.51 -0.14 -25.86
CA GLY A 102 -8.82 1.09 -25.54
C GLY A 102 -8.05 0.99 -24.23
N LEU A 103 -7.22 2.00 -23.98
CA LEU A 103 -6.57 2.20 -22.69
C LEU A 103 -7.47 3.06 -21.82
N CYS A 104 -7.81 2.57 -20.62
CA CYS A 104 -8.51 3.36 -19.64
C CYS A 104 -7.56 4.22 -18.81
N ILE A 105 -7.90 5.50 -18.63
CA ILE A 105 -7.15 6.46 -17.83
C ILE A 105 -8.08 7.06 -16.78
N GLY A 106 -7.72 6.91 -15.50
CA GLY A 106 -8.46 7.48 -14.37
C GLY A 106 -8.98 6.43 -13.40
N THR A 107 -10.19 6.68 -12.88
CA THR A 107 -10.85 5.87 -11.85
C THR A 107 -12.17 5.29 -12.37
N SER A 108 -12.70 4.27 -11.71
CA SER A 108 -13.98 3.65 -12.12
C SER A 108 -15.16 4.61 -12.18
N ARG A 109 -15.12 5.73 -11.45
CA ARG A 109 -16.17 6.77 -11.45
C ARG A 109 -15.89 7.92 -12.42
N ALA A 110 -14.62 8.17 -12.72
CA ALA A 110 -14.19 9.27 -13.56
C ALA A 110 -12.98 8.81 -14.36
N HIS A 111 -13.22 8.43 -15.61
CA HIS A 111 -12.21 7.92 -16.53
C HIS A 111 -12.40 8.49 -17.93
N SER A 112 -11.40 8.26 -18.77
CA SER A 112 -11.45 8.49 -20.20
C SER A 112 -10.77 7.35 -20.93
N CYS A 113 -11.31 6.99 -22.08
CA CYS A 113 -10.78 5.91 -22.91
C CYS A 113 -9.96 6.47 -24.08
N VAL A 114 -8.75 5.95 -24.25
CA VAL A 114 -7.94 6.16 -25.46
C VAL A 114 -8.15 4.94 -26.36
N CYS A 115 -9.00 5.08 -27.36
CA CYS A 115 -9.38 3.96 -28.23
C CYS A 115 -8.25 3.51 -29.15
N GLN A 116 -8.22 2.21 -29.40
CA GLN A 116 -7.35 1.60 -30.41
C GLN A 116 -7.79 2.00 -31.82
N LEU A 117 -6.88 1.85 -32.80
CA LEU A 117 -7.18 2.14 -34.19
C LEU A 117 -8.39 1.34 -34.68
N GLY A 118 -9.30 2.03 -35.37
CA GLY A 118 -10.56 1.44 -35.85
C GLY A 118 -11.69 1.43 -34.83
N PHE A 119 -11.50 1.97 -33.62
CA PHE A 119 -12.57 2.13 -32.62
C PHE A 119 -12.77 3.59 -32.19
N THR A 120 -14.01 3.95 -31.92
CA THR A 120 -14.43 5.29 -31.47
C THR A 120 -15.58 5.19 -30.47
N GLY A 121 -15.97 6.32 -29.88
CA GLY A 121 -16.97 6.40 -28.81
C GLY A 121 -16.34 6.70 -27.45
N GLU A 122 -17.17 7.02 -26.47
CA GLU A 122 -16.71 7.32 -25.10
C GLU A 122 -16.07 6.09 -24.44
N HIS A 123 -16.59 4.90 -24.76
CA HIS A 123 -16.15 3.61 -24.25
C HIS A 123 -15.53 2.73 -25.34
N CYS A 124 -15.14 3.29 -26.48
CA CYS A 124 -14.61 2.55 -27.63
C CYS A 124 -15.55 1.47 -28.18
N GLU A 125 -16.86 1.73 -28.11
CA GLU A 125 -17.92 0.80 -28.49
C GLU A 125 -18.14 0.70 -30.01
N ASN A 126 -17.79 1.75 -30.76
CA ASN A 126 -18.07 1.84 -32.20
C ASN A 126 -16.86 1.37 -33.02
N SER A 127 -17.05 0.42 -33.93
CA SER A 127 -16.05 0.00 -34.91
C SER A 127 -16.17 0.80 -36.20
N ASN A 128 -15.09 1.43 -36.64
CA ASN A 128 -15.00 2.17 -37.90
C ASN A 128 -14.66 1.25 -39.10
N THR A 129 -15.04 -0.03 -39.02
CA THR A 129 -14.87 -0.97 -40.13
C THR A 129 -15.97 -0.74 -41.14
N GLU A 130 -15.69 0.08 -42.16
CA GLU A 130 -16.31 -0.02 -43.48
C GLU A 130 -15.48 -0.94 -44.39
#